data_AF-A0A934BTG9-F1
#
_entry.id   AF-A0A934BTG9-F1
#
_cell.length_a   1.000
_cell.length_b   1.000
_cell.length_c   1.000
_cell.angle_alpha   90.00
_cell.angle_beta   90.00
_cell.angle_gamma   90.00
#
_symmetry.space_group_name_H-M   'P 1'
#
loop_
_entity.id
_entity.type
_entity.pdbx_description
1 polymer ?
#
loop_
_entity_poly.entity_id
_entity_poly.type
_entity_poly.pdbx_seq_one_letter_code
_entity_poly.pdbx_strand_id
1 'polypeptide(L)'
;MNRRSLFLIAALCLGVAVWFLWPSREDGTDETAPTVAAPPLPRLPGQVAVPSATSALPPLETSDQARDLNSPASDIHADLRILHSCLDTYRSNFPRDGNPVGSNAEITAALTGRNRLRFAVIPPSHPALNREGELCDRWGTPFFFHAESATRMEIRSAGPDRRPWTSDDVVLSP
;
A
#
# COMPACT_ATOMS: atom_id res chain seq x y z
N MET A 1 9.73 -43.25 -22.93
CA MET A 1 10.48 -41.98 -22.92
C MET A 1 11.55 -42.06 -24.01
N ASN A 2 11.38 -41.32 -25.10
CA ASN A 2 12.17 -41.55 -26.33
C ASN A 2 13.52 -40.83 -26.23
N ARG A 3 14.61 -41.47 -26.70
CA ARG A 3 15.99 -40.93 -26.61
C ARG A 3 16.10 -39.48 -27.11
N ARG A 4 15.31 -39.10 -28.10
CA ARG A 4 15.23 -37.72 -28.66
C ARG A 4 14.68 -36.68 -27.68
N SER A 5 13.74 -37.06 -26.82
CA SER A 5 13.16 -36.15 -25.80
C SER A 5 14.13 -35.93 -24.64
N LEU A 6 14.98 -36.91 -24.32
CA LEU A 6 16.02 -36.76 -23.30
C LEU A 6 17.12 -35.77 -23.74
N PHE A 7 17.52 -35.79 -25.03
CA PHE A 7 18.51 -34.86 -25.55
C PHE A 7 18.01 -33.40 -25.59
N LEU A 8 16.73 -33.19 -25.90
CA LEU A 8 16.14 -31.85 -25.91
C LEU A 8 16.04 -31.23 -24.51
N ILE A 9 15.67 -32.03 -23.50
CA ILE A 9 15.60 -31.58 -22.11
C ILE A 9 17.01 -31.29 -21.57
N ALA A 10 17.99 -32.15 -21.86
CA ALA A 10 19.38 -31.95 -21.43
C ALA A 10 20.00 -30.68 -22.05
N ALA A 11 19.74 -30.40 -23.32
CA ALA A 11 20.23 -29.19 -23.99
C ALA A 11 19.59 -27.91 -23.43
N LEU A 12 18.29 -27.94 -23.10
CA LEU A 12 17.58 -26.81 -22.50
C LEU A 12 18.11 -26.50 -21.09
N CYS A 13 18.32 -27.53 -20.26
CA CYS A 13 18.87 -27.36 -18.92
C CYS A 13 20.31 -26.81 -18.94
N LEU A 14 21.12 -27.21 -19.92
CA LEU A 14 22.49 -26.73 -20.05
C LEU A 14 22.54 -25.25 -20.48
N GLY A 15 21.62 -24.80 -21.35
CA GLY A 15 21.50 -23.40 -21.75
C GLY A 15 21.08 -22.48 -20.60
N VAL A 16 20.13 -22.92 -19.76
CA VAL A 16 19.70 -22.16 -18.57
C VAL A 16 20.80 -22.10 -17.52
N ALA A 17 21.53 -23.19 -17.29
CA ALA A 17 22.66 -23.20 -16.36
C ALA A 17 23.77 -22.25 -16.82
N VAL A 18 24.10 -22.20 -18.11
CA VAL A 18 25.11 -21.26 -18.64
C VAL A 18 24.66 -19.80 -18.50
N TRP A 19 23.36 -19.51 -18.63
CA TRP A 19 22.83 -18.16 -18.45
C TRP A 19 22.88 -17.69 -16.99
N PHE A 20 22.65 -18.60 -16.02
CA PHE A 20 22.77 -18.28 -14.59
C PHE A 20 24.21 -18.28 -14.06
N LEU A 21 25.13 -19.00 -14.70
CA LEU A 21 26.55 -19.04 -14.32
C LEU A 21 27.43 -18.08 -15.13
N TRP A 22 26.88 -17.33 -16.09
CA TRP A 22 27.65 -16.30 -16.78
C TRP A 22 27.79 -15.06 -15.87
N PRO A 23 29.01 -14.69 -15.46
CA PRO A 23 29.22 -13.54 -14.60
C PRO A 23 28.93 -12.27 -15.40
N SER A 24 27.91 -11.52 -14.96
CA SER A 24 27.70 -10.14 -15.38
C SER A 24 28.97 -9.34 -15.05
N ARG A 25 29.71 -8.92 -16.07
CA ARG A 25 30.76 -7.91 -15.91
C ARG A 25 30.06 -6.60 -15.58
N GLU A 26 30.05 -6.24 -14.30
CA GLU A 26 29.79 -4.86 -13.92
C GLU A 26 31.04 -4.06 -14.28
N ASP A 27 30.99 -3.35 -15.41
CA ASP A 27 31.95 -2.28 -15.69
C ASP A 27 31.61 -1.08 -14.78
N GLY A 28 31.88 -1.25 -13.49
CA GLY A 28 31.99 -0.18 -12.52
C GLY A 28 33.41 0.35 -12.58
N THR A 29 33.64 1.34 -13.46
CA THR A 29 34.82 2.21 -13.37
C THR A 29 34.84 2.89 -12.00
N ASP A 30 35.69 2.40 -11.11
CA ASP A 30 36.18 3.13 -9.95
C ASP A 30 37.05 4.29 -10.45
N GLU A 31 36.42 5.42 -10.79
CA GLU A 31 37.13 6.70 -10.91
C GLU A 31 37.22 7.32 -9.52
N THR A 32 38.32 7.00 -8.83
CA THR A 32 38.72 7.66 -7.58
C THR A 32 39.07 9.12 -7.90
N ALA A 33 38.08 10.01 -7.86
CA ALA A 33 38.33 11.44 -7.89
C ALA A 33 39.04 11.86 -6.58
N PRO A 34 40.23 12.48 -6.63
CA PRO A 34 40.82 13.06 -5.43
C PRO A 34 39.93 14.20 -4.95
N THR A 35 39.43 14.09 -3.71
CA THR A 35 38.78 15.19 -3.00
C THR A 35 39.82 16.30 -2.78
N VAL A 36 39.87 17.25 -3.71
CA VAL A 36 40.42 18.57 -3.43
C VAL A 36 39.34 19.31 -2.64
N ALA A 37 39.59 19.50 -1.34
CA ALA A 37 38.76 20.33 -0.49
C ALA A 37 38.63 21.73 -1.12
N ALA A 38 37.42 22.11 -1.53
CA ALA A 38 37.14 23.46 -1.96
C ALA A 38 37.36 24.43 -0.78
N PRO A 39 38.04 25.57 -0.96
CA PRO A 39 38.14 26.57 0.09
C PRO A 39 36.74 27.11 0.42
N PRO A 40 36.45 27.42 1.70
CA PRO A 40 35.15 27.95 2.08
C PRO A 40 34.93 29.30 1.40
N LEU A 41 33.81 29.44 0.69
CA LEU A 41 33.40 30.71 0.11
C LEU A 41 33.24 31.77 1.21
N PRO A 42 33.65 33.04 0.98
CA PRO A 42 33.37 34.13 1.90
C PRO A 42 31.86 34.27 2.10
N ARG A 43 31.40 34.15 3.35
CA ARG A 43 30.00 34.37 3.70
C ARG A 43 29.70 35.86 3.52
N LEU A 44 28.82 36.20 2.59
CA LEU A 44 28.38 37.59 2.37
C LEU A 44 27.68 38.10 3.65
N PRO A 45 27.99 39.32 4.14
CA PRO A 45 27.26 39.93 5.25
C PRO A 45 25.82 40.18 4.80
N GLY A 46 24.85 39.52 5.43
CA GLY A 46 23.43 39.70 5.10
C GLY A 46 22.56 38.46 5.13
N GLN A 47 23.08 37.29 5.53
CA GLN A 47 22.26 36.10 5.75
C GLN A 47 21.43 36.28 7.01
N VAL A 48 20.28 36.95 6.86
CA VAL A 48 19.21 37.00 7.87
C VAL A 48 18.88 35.54 8.20
N ALA A 49 19.13 35.15 9.45
CA ALA A 49 18.67 33.86 9.95
C ALA A 49 17.15 33.85 9.82
N VAL A 50 16.64 33.13 8.82
CA VAL A 50 15.21 32.80 8.77
C VAL A 50 14.97 31.97 10.02
N PRO A 51 14.15 32.42 10.98
CA PRO A 51 13.86 31.60 12.14
C PRO A 51 13.28 30.29 11.61
N SER A 52 13.91 29.17 11.94
CA SER A 52 13.35 27.84 11.75
C SER A 52 12.11 27.75 12.63
N ALA A 53 10.98 28.23 12.12
CA ALA A 53 9.69 27.91 12.66
C ALA A 53 9.46 26.44 12.33
N THR A 54 9.79 25.54 13.27
CA THR A 54 9.23 24.20 13.31
C THR A 54 7.72 24.37 13.53
N SER A 55 6.99 24.65 12.46
CA SER A 55 5.54 24.57 12.46
C SER A 55 5.22 23.07 12.51
N ALA A 56 4.98 22.56 13.72
CA ALA A 56 4.47 21.21 13.88
C ALA A 56 3.15 21.11 13.10
N LEU A 57 3.02 20.08 12.24
CA LEU A 57 1.78 19.84 11.53
C LEU A 57 0.64 19.70 12.54
N PRO A 58 -0.55 20.26 12.26
CA PRO A 58 -1.71 20.09 13.13
C PRO A 58 -2.03 18.59 13.27
N PRO A 59 -2.61 18.16 14.41
CA PRO A 59 -3.07 16.79 14.61
C PRO A 59 -4.01 16.34 13.48
N LEU A 60 -3.97 15.04 13.15
CA LEU A 60 -4.80 14.45 12.11
C LEU A 60 -6.26 14.39 12.57
N GLU A 61 -7.14 15.10 11.88
CA GLU A 61 -8.59 14.99 12.09
C GLU A 61 -9.04 13.57 11.74
N THR A 62 -9.76 12.91 12.65
CA THR A 62 -10.09 11.48 12.55
C THR A 62 -11.58 11.24 12.80
N SER A 63 -12.20 10.41 11.97
CA SER A 63 -13.59 9.96 12.12
C SER A 63 -13.71 8.76 13.06
N ASP A 64 -14.88 8.63 13.69
CA ASP A 64 -15.28 7.48 14.50
C ASP A 64 -15.92 6.35 13.69
N GLN A 65 -16.06 6.51 12.36
CA GLN A 65 -16.85 5.62 11.50
C GLN A 65 -16.40 4.16 11.57
N ALA A 66 -15.10 3.91 11.71
CA ALA A 66 -14.52 2.57 11.76
C ALA A 66 -14.39 1.99 13.17
N ARG A 67 -14.89 2.66 14.23
CA ARG A 67 -14.71 2.25 15.63
C ARG A 67 -15.05 0.78 15.89
N ASP A 68 -16.13 0.29 15.27
CA ASP A 68 -16.66 -1.06 15.52
C ASP A 68 -16.22 -2.09 14.45
N LEU A 69 -15.30 -1.71 13.55
CA LEU A 69 -14.77 -2.62 12.53
C LEU A 69 -14.05 -3.80 13.19
N ASN A 70 -14.42 -5.02 12.82
CA ASN A 70 -13.95 -6.28 13.40
C ASN A 70 -14.29 -6.44 14.89
N SER A 71 -15.33 -5.76 15.39
CA SER A 71 -15.81 -5.94 16.76
C SER A 71 -16.22 -7.40 17.01
N PRO A 72 -15.86 -8.01 18.15
CA PRO A 72 -16.30 -9.36 18.50
C PRO A 72 -17.81 -9.46 18.72
N ALA A 73 -18.51 -8.33 18.86
CA ALA A 73 -19.96 -8.27 19.01
C ALA A 73 -20.72 -8.22 17.66
N SER A 74 -20.03 -8.18 16.53
CA SER A 74 -20.61 -8.06 15.19
C SER A 74 -20.25 -9.24 14.27
N ASP A 75 -20.75 -9.24 13.04
CA ASP A 75 -20.44 -10.19 11.97
C ASP A 75 -19.74 -9.53 10.76
N ILE A 76 -19.24 -10.36 9.83
CA ILE A 76 -18.50 -9.87 8.66
C ILE A 76 -19.37 -8.96 7.77
N HIS A 77 -20.69 -9.18 7.72
CA HIS A 77 -21.58 -8.31 6.96
C HIS A 77 -21.68 -6.91 7.59
N ALA A 78 -21.64 -6.81 8.93
CA ALA A 78 -21.54 -5.53 9.61
C ALA A 78 -20.21 -4.82 9.31
N ASP A 79 -19.09 -5.55 9.30
CA ASP A 79 -17.78 -4.99 8.94
C ASP A 79 -17.78 -4.41 7.52
N LEU A 80 -18.34 -5.13 6.54
CA LEU A 80 -18.44 -4.66 5.17
C LEU A 80 -19.32 -3.40 5.06
N ARG A 81 -20.42 -3.31 5.82
CA ARG A 81 -21.25 -2.09 5.87
C ARG A 81 -20.53 -0.91 6.52
N ILE A 82 -19.70 -1.16 7.53
CA ILE A 82 -18.85 -0.13 8.16
C ILE A 82 -17.85 0.40 7.12
N LEU A 83 -17.16 -0.48 6.40
CA LEU A 83 -16.22 -0.09 5.34
C LEU A 83 -16.91 0.67 4.21
N HIS A 84 -18.10 0.22 3.77
CA HIS A 84 -18.90 0.97 2.81
C HIS A 84 -19.21 2.39 3.30
N SER A 85 -19.61 2.53 4.56
CA SER A 85 -19.89 3.85 5.14
C SER A 85 -18.62 4.72 5.27
N CYS A 86 -17.46 4.10 5.48
CA CYS A 86 -16.17 4.79 5.42
C CYS A 86 -15.88 5.32 4.00
N LEU A 87 -16.15 4.52 2.97
CA LEU A 87 -16.00 4.94 1.57
C LEU A 87 -16.98 6.06 1.20
N ASP A 88 -18.23 6.00 1.67
CA ASP A 88 -19.19 7.11 1.54
C ASP A 88 -18.67 8.38 2.20
N THR A 89 -18.17 8.28 3.44
CA THR A 89 -17.57 9.40 4.17
C THR A 89 -16.38 9.99 3.41
N TYR A 90 -15.51 9.13 2.86
CA TYR A 90 -14.42 9.57 2.01
C TYR A 90 -14.96 10.34 0.80
N ARG A 91 -15.86 9.76 0.01
CA ARG A 91 -16.44 10.38 -1.19
C ARG A 91 -17.10 11.73 -0.92
N SER A 92 -17.80 11.89 0.22
CA SER A 92 -18.39 13.18 0.61
C SER A 92 -17.34 14.28 0.80
N ASN A 93 -16.12 13.93 1.19
CA ASN A 93 -14.98 14.85 1.32
C ASN A 93 -14.20 15.03 -0.01
N PHE A 94 -14.36 14.12 -0.98
CA PHE A 94 -13.71 14.16 -2.30
C PHE A 94 -14.71 14.07 -3.46
N PRO A 95 -15.68 15.00 -3.58
CA PRO A 95 -16.80 14.88 -4.54
C PRO A 95 -16.40 14.88 -6.02
N ARG A 96 -15.16 15.27 -6.35
CA ARG A 96 -14.62 15.24 -7.72
C ARG A 96 -13.74 14.03 -8.02
N ASP A 97 -13.26 13.33 -6.99
CA ASP A 97 -12.31 12.21 -7.16
C ASP A 97 -13.03 10.86 -7.03
N GLY A 98 -14.05 10.78 -6.16
CA GLY A 98 -14.77 9.54 -5.91
C GLY A 98 -14.07 8.63 -4.90
N ASN A 99 -14.18 7.32 -5.11
CA ASN A 99 -13.51 6.30 -4.31
C ASN A 99 -11.99 6.43 -4.39
N PRO A 100 -11.26 6.10 -3.30
CA PRO A 100 -9.82 5.88 -3.41
C PRO A 100 -9.54 4.71 -4.37
N VAL A 101 -8.44 4.79 -5.11
CA VAL A 101 -8.02 3.79 -6.10
C VAL A 101 -6.56 3.40 -5.88
N GLY A 102 -6.16 2.25 -6.40
CA GLY A 102 -4.81 1.70 -6.29
C GLY A 102 -4.82 0.31 -5.68
N SER A 103 -3.67 -0.09 -5.14
CA SER A 103 -3.53 -1.28 -4.30
C SER A 103 -4.30 -1.16 -2.98
N ASN A 104 -4.50 -2.29 -2.29
CA ASN A 104 -5.11 -2.32 -0.96
C ASN A 104 -4.40 -1.37 0.03
N ALA A 105 -3.06 -1.32 0.00
CA ALA A 105 -2.27 -0.45 0.86
C ALA A 105 -2.42 1.03 0.49
N GLU A 106 -2.55 1.37 -0.80
CA GLU A 106 -2.79 2.76 -1.25
C GLU A 106 -4.20 3.24 -0.90
N ILE A 107 -5.20 2.38 -1.07
CA ILE A 107 -6.58 2.64 -0.67
C ILE A 107 -6.65 2.85 0.85
N THR A 108 -6.05 1.95 1.61
CA THR A 108 -5.98 2.03 3.08
C THR A 108 -5.24 3.30 3.52
N ALA A 109 -4.15 3.64 2.86
CA ALA A 109 -3.42 4.88 3.11
C ALA A 109 -4.28 6.13 2.89
N ALA A 110 -5.06 6.17 1.82
CA ALA A 110 -5.99 7.27 1.55
C ALA A 110 -7.04 7.37 2.67
N LEU A 111 -7.62 6.24 3.10
CA LEU A 111 -8.59 6.18 4.19
C LEU A 111 -8.00 6.57 5.56
N THR A 112 -6.71 6.35 5.77
CA THR A 112 -5.98 6.65 7.03
C THR A 112 -5.32 8.02 7.04
N GLY A 113 -5.67 8.89 6.10
CA GLY A 113 -5.27 10.31 6.11
C GLY A 113 -4.09 10.67 5.20
N ARG A 114 -3.54 9.72 4.42
CA ARG A 114 -2.63 10.04 3.30
C ARG A 114 -3.41 10.53 2.08
N ASN A 115 -4.18 11.59 2.27
CA ASN A 115 -4.97 12.27 1.26
C ASN A 115 -4.78 13.79 1.36
N ARG A 116 -5.23 14.54 0.35
CA ARG A 116 -5.03 16.01 0.28
C ARG A 116 -5.66 16.79 1.42
N LEU A 117 -6.64 16.24 2.12
CA LEU A 117 -7.30 16.89 3.26
C LEU A 117 -6.67 16.54 4.60
N ARG A 118 -5.73 15.57 4.64
CA ARG A 118 -5.18 15.04 5.89
C ARG A 118 -6.29 14.63 6.86
N PHE A 119 -7.37 14.06 6.31
CA PHE A 119 -8.51 13.58 7.08
C PHE A 119 -8.49 12.06 7.12
N ALA A 120 -8.39 11.48 8.31
CA ALA A 120 -8.44 10.04 8.52
C ALA A 120 -9.88 9.59 8.73
N VAL A 121 -10.47 8.93 7.73
CA VAL A 121 -11.75 8.24 7.90
C VAL A 121 -11.57 7.04 8.86
N ILE A 122 -10.41 6.39 8.78
CA ILE A 122 -10.01 5.30 9.65
C ILE A 122 -8.75 5.75 10.41
N PRO A 123 -8.70 5.67 11.74
CA PRO A 123 -7.50 6.03 12.49
C PRO A 123 -6.27 5.26 11.98
N PRO A 124 -5.11 5.89 11.78
CA PRO A 124 -3.89 5.19 11.36
C PRO A 124 -3.36 4.20 12.42
N SER A 125 -3.89 4.26 13.64
CA SER A 125 -3.62 3.32 14.74
C SER A 125 -4.68 2.22 14.88
N HIS A 126 -5.60 2.09 13.92
CA HIS A 126 -6.70 1.14 14.00
C HIS A 126 -6.19 -0.33 14.04
N PRO A 127 -6.71 -1.19 14.94
CA PRO A 127 -6.19 -2.55 15.13
C PRO A 127 -6.36 -3.48 13.92
N ALA A 128 -7.25 -3.13 12.98
CA ALA A 128 -7.42 -3.87 11.73
C ALA A 128 -6.30 -3.64 10.71
N LEU A 129 -5.35 -2.73 10.96
CA LEU A 129 -4.22 -2.49 10.06
C LEU A 129 -3.11 -3.52 10.27
N ASN A 130 -2.63 -4.16 9.21
CA ASN A 130 -1.44 -5.00 9.25
C ASN A 130 -0.14 -4.16 9.16
N ARG A 131 1.02 -4.84 9.15
CA ARG A 131 2.33 -4.16 9.11
C ARG A 131 2.63 -3.54 7.75
N GLU A 132 1.99 -4.08 6.71
CA GLU A 132 2.09 -3.67 5.31
C GLU A 132 1.19 -2.45 5.02
N GLY A 133 0.36 -2.03 5.97
CA GLY A 133 -0.53 -0.88 5.86
C GLY A 133 -1.84 -1.19 5.13
N GLU A 134 -2.29 -2.43 5.14
CA GLU A 134 -3.57 -2.87 4.58
C GLU A 134 -4.60 -3.06 5.69
N LEU A 135 -5.87 -2.84 5.35
CA LEU A 135 -7.00 -3.21 6.22
C LEU A 135 -7.28 -4.70 6.12
N CYS A 136 -7.23 -5.38 7.24
CA CYS A 136 -7.56 -6.78 7.38
C CYS A 136 -8.98 -7.00 7.89
N ASP A 137 -9.59 -8.08 7.42
CA ASP A 137 -10.82 -8.63 7.96
C ASP A 137 -10.62 -9.20 9.38
N ARG A 138 -11.73 -9.60 9.99
CA ARG A 138 -11.77 -10.19 11.34
C ARG A 138 -10.93 -11.46 11.51
N TRP A 139 -10.48 -12.09 10.43
CA TRP A 139 -9.60 -13.26 10.45
C TRP A 139 -8.13 -12.91 10.19
N GLY A 140 -7.83 -11.64 9.92
CA GLY A 140 -6.49 -11.12 9.72
C GLY A 140 -6.03 -11.12 8.26
N THR A 141 -6.93 -11.40 7.31
CA THR A 141 -6.62 -11.38 5.88
C THR A 141 -6.94 -10.01 5.30
N PRO A 142 -6.06 -9.40 4.48
CA PRO A 142 -6.38 -8.12 3.84
C PRO A 142 -7.70 -8.19 3.06
N PHE A 143 -8.57 -7.21 3.26
CA PHE A 143 -9.73 -7.03 2.39
C PHE A 143 -9.26 -6.80 0.96
N PHE A 144 -9.96 -7.36 -0.02
CA PHE A 144 -9.76 -7.00 -1.42
C PHE A 144 -10.71 -5.87 -1.79
N PHE A 145 -10.13 -4.76 -2.28
CA PHE A 145 -10.86 -3.62 -2.80
C PHE A 145 -10.81 -3.61 -4.32
N HIS A 146 -11.97 -3.56 -4.97
CA HIS A 146 -12.06 -3.42 -6.42
C HIS A 146 -12.95 -2.25 -6.81
N ALA A 147 -12.33 -1.17 -7.28
CA ALA A 147 -13.03 0.01 -7.77
C ALA A 147 -13.64 -0.30 -9.15
N GLU A 148 -14.92 -0.67 -9.19
CA GLU A 148 -15.68 -0.84 -10.44
C GLU A 148 -15.92 0.49 -11.15
N SER A 149 -16.07 1.58 -10.38
CA SER A 149 -16.20 2.94 -10.88
C SER A 149 -15.75 3.96 -9.84
N ALA A 150 -15.81 5.25 -10.18
CA ALA A 150 -15.54 6.33 -9.23
C ALA A 150 -16.47 6.32 -8.00
N THR A 151 -17.61 5.61 -8.02
CA THR A 151 -18.56 5.59 -6.90
C THR A 151 -18.95 4.20 -6.42
N ARG A 152 -18.54 3.15 -7.12
CA ARG A 152 -18.82 1.75 -6.77
C ARG A 152 -17.52 1.02 -6.46
N MET A 153 -17.49 0.36 -5.32
CA MET A 153 -16.35 -0.40 -4.80
C MET A 153 -16.86 -1.75 -4.34
N GLU A 154 -16.40 -2.83 -4.96
CA GLU A 154 -16.52 -4.15 -4.37
C GLU A 154 -15.53 -4.27 -3.20
N ILE A 155 -16.04 -4.76 -2.07
CA ILE A 155 -15.26 -5.07 -0.88
C ILE A 155 -15.43 -6.56 -0.60
N ARG A 156 -14.32 -7.27 -0.45
CA ARG A 156 -14.33 -8.70 -0.21
C ARG A 156 -13.43 -9.09 0.95
N SER A 157 -13.95 -9.95 1.81
CA SER A 157 -13.18 -10.68 2.81
C SER A 157 -12.94 -12.11 2.33
N ALA A 158 -11.76 -12.65 2.67
CA ALA A 158 -11.35 -14.02 2.36
C ALA A 158 -11.93 -15.05 3.35
N GLY A 159 -12.83 -14.65 4.24
CA GLY A 159 -13.51 -15.57 5.13
C GLY A 159 -12.61 -16.23 6.19
N PRO A 160 -13.19 -17.16 6.98
CA PRO A 160 -12.47 -17.93 7.99
C PRO A 160 -11.28 -18.75 7.47
N ASP A 161 -11.31 -19.22 6.22
CA ASP A 161 -10.25 -20.06 5.66
C ASP A 161 -9.00 -19.27 5.22
N ARG A 162 -9.13 -17.94 5.14
CA ARG A 162 -8.09 -16.96 4.81
C ARG A 162 -7.51 -17.13 3.41
N ARG A 163 -8.26 -17.74 2.51
CA ARG A 163 -7.87 -17.94 1.12
C ARG A 163 -8.81 -17.11 0.27
N PRO A 164 -8.28 -16.21 -0.58
CA PRO A 164 -9.14 -15.47 -1.46
C PRO A 164 -9.75 -16.40 -2.51
N TRP A 165 -10.94 -16.03 -3.01
CA TRP A 165 -11.62 -16.68 -4.13
C TRP A 165 -12.11 -18.09 -3.82
N THR A 166 -12.56 -18.32 -2.60
CA THR A 166 -13.24 -19.57 -2.24
C THR A 166 -14.73 -19.34 -1.95
N SER A 167 -15.40 -20.41 -1.51
CA SER A 167 -16.83 -20.37 -1.21
C SER A 167 -17.19 -19.66 0.09
N ASP A 168 -16.23 -19.42 0.99
CA ASP A 168 -16.47 -18.73 2.26
C ASP A 168 -16.19 -17.21 2.19
N ASP A 169 -15.69 -16.73 1.05
CA ASP A 169 -15.57 -15.31 0.76
C ASP A 169 -16.91 -14.59 1.00
N VAL A 170 -16.85 -13.41 1.61
CA VAL A 170 -18.00 -12.54 1.77
C VAL A 170 -17.75 -11.24 1.01
N VAL A 171 -18.72 -10.88 0.16
CA VAL A 171 -18.59 -9.78 -0.81
C VAL A 171 -19.72 -8.78 -0.60
N LEU A 172 -19.39 -7.50 -0.71
CA LEU A 172 -20.34 -6.39 -0.80
C LEU A 172 -19.99 -5.56 -2.04
N SER A 173 -20.91 -5.49 -3.01
CA SER A 173 -20.77 -4.73 -4.27
C SER A 173 -22.00 -3.82 -4.45
N PRO A 174 -22.00 -2.62 -3.83
CA PRO A 174 -23.13 -1.68 -3.86
C PRO A 174 -23.23 -0.90 -5.18
#